data_AF-A0A1G2SDN8-F1
#
_entry.id   AF-A0A1G2SDN8-F1
#
_cell.length_a   1.000
_cell.length_b   1.000
_cell.length_c   1.000
_cell.angle_alpha   90.00
_cell.angle_beta   90.00
_cell.angle_gamma   90.00
#
_symmetry.space_group_name_H-M   'P 1'
#
loop_
_entity.id
_entity.type
_entity.pdbx_description
1 polymer ?
#
loop_
_entity_poly.entity_id
_entity_poly.type
_entity_poly.pdbx_seq_one_letter_code
_entity_poly.pdbx_strand_id
1 'polypeptide(L)' 'MATTKRRLNITLAPEVEKMITHIAKRDRVPEATKISELLKISLMMEEDKAFSLLADNRLKEKGKKLTHTEVWGK' A
#
# COMPACT_ATOMS: atom_id res chain seq x y z
N MET A 1 3.51 -30.68 1.73
CA MET A 1 2.83 -29.52 2.35
C MET A 1 2.52 -28.53 1.24
N ALA A 2 1.27 -28.45 0.78
CA ALA A 2 0.91 -27.50 -0.28
C ALA A 2 1.02 -26.08 0.30
N THR A 3 1.89 -25.26 -0.28
CA THR A 3 2.08 -23.89 0.16
C THR A 3 0.78 -23.11 -0.02
N THR A 4 0.26 -22.48 1.04
CA THR A 4 -0.92 -21.59 1.02
C THR A 4 -0.72 -20.32 0.19
N LYS A 5 0.50 -20.04 -0.25
CA LYS A 5 0.81 -18.87 -1.08
C LYS A 5 0.31 -19.08 -2.50
N ARG A 6 -0.63 -18.24 -2.92
CA ARG A 6 -1.14 -18.18 -4.30
C ARG A 6 -0.05 -17.61 -5.22
N ARG A 7 0.21 -18.29 -6.34
CA ARG A 7 1.13 -17.79 -7.38
C ARG A 7 0.38 -16.85 -8.34
N LEU A 8 1.02 -15.76 -8.70
CA LEU A 8 0.55 -14.78 -9.68
C LEU A 8 1.53 -14.79 -10.84
N ASN A 9 1.04 -15.14 -12.03
CA ASN A 9 1.79 -15.03 -13.27
C ASN A 9 1.40 -13.71 -13.92
N ILE A 10 2.38 -12.84 -14.14
CA ILE A 10 2.17 -11.50 -14.71
C ILE A 10 3.02 -11.35 -15.96
N THR A 11 2.46 -10.74 -17.00
CA THR A 11 3.20 -10.35 -18.20
C THR A 11 3.60 -8.89 -18.04
N LEU A 12 4.88 -8.59 -18.23
CA LEU A 12 5.45 -7.25 -18.09
C LEU A 12 5.98 -6.76 -19.44
N ALA A 13 6.03 -5.44 -19.61
CA ALA A 13 6.72 -4.86 -20.75
C ALA A 13 8.24 -5.10 -20.63
N PRO A 14 8.98 -5.29 -21.73
CA PRO A 14 10.41 -5.61 -21.69
C PRO A 14 11.26 -4.55 -20.96
N GLU A 15 10.84 -3.29 -20.98
CA GLU A 15 11.52 -2.19 -20.28
C GLU A 15 11.37 -2.31 -18.76
N VAL A 16 10.18 -2.67 -18.29
CA VAL A 16 9.86 -2.84 -16.87
C VAL A 16 10.61 -4.03 -16.30
N GLU A 17 10.66 -5.14 -17.04
CA GLU A 17 11.42 -6.33 -16.68
C GLU A 17 12.91 -5.99 -16.47
N LYS A 18 13.55 -5.33 -17.44
CA LYS A 18 14.95 -4.90 -17.32
C LYS A 18 15.20 -4.03 -16.09
N MET A 19 14.27 -3.13 -15.79
CA MET A 19 14.39 -2.25 -14.63
C MET A 19 14.27 -3.03 -13.32
N ILE A 20 13.33 -3.98 -13.22
CA ILE A 20 13.20 -4.88 -12.07
C ILE A 20 14.47 -5.71 -11.88
N THR A 21 15.01 -6.30 -12.95
CA THR A 21 16.26 -7.07 -12.89
C THR A 21 17.40 -6.22 -12.35
N HIS A 22 17.52 -4.97 -12.79
CA HIS A 22 18.57 -4.06 -12.32
C HIS A 22 18.42 -3.74 -10.83
N ILE A 23 17.21 -3.42 -10.38
CA ILE A 23 16.90 -3.10 -8.97
C ILE A 23 17.09 -4.34 -8.09
N ALA A 24 16.64 -5.51 -8.54
CA ALA A 24 16.79 -6.78 -7.81
C ALA A 24 18.28 -7.12 -7.62
N LYS A 25 19.10 -6.94 -8.67
CA LYS A 25 20.57 -7.10 -8.59
C LYS A 25 21.20 -6.12 -7.61
N ARG A 26 20.84 -4.84 -7.69
CA ARG A 26 21.32 -3.79 -6.76
C ARG A 26 21.05 -4.18 -5.31
N ASP A 27 19.85 -4.67 -5.04
CA ASP A 27 19.37 -4.99 -3.69
C ASP A 27 19.71 -6.43 -3.26
N ARG A 28 20.40 -7.20 -4.12
CA ARG A 28 20.82 -8.60 -3.90
C ARG A 28 19.67 -9.53 -3.49
N VAL A 29 18.51 -9.36 -4.12
CA VAL A 29 17.33 -10.21 -3.88
C VAL A 29 16.82 -10.80 -5.20
N PRO A 30 16.08 -11.92 -5.15
CA PRO A 30 15.40 -12.44 -6.34
C PRO A 30 14.40 -11.44 -6.91
N GLU A 31 14.21 -11.46 -8.24
CA GLU A 31 13.25 -10.60 -8.94
C GLU A 31 11.83 -10.75 -8.39
N ALA A 32 11.40 -11.98 -8.10
CA ALA A 32 10.09 -12.25 -7.50
C ALA A 32 9.92 -11.56 -6.13
N THR A 33 10.98 -11.53 -5.31
CA THR A 33 10.97 -10.82 -4.02
C THR A 33 10.85 -9.32 -4.25
N LYS A 34 11.65 -8.77 -5.17
CA LYS A 34 11.61 -7.34 -5.49
C LYS A 34 10.25 -6.90 -6.02
N ILE A 35 9.64 -7.69 -6.90
CA ILE A 35 8.29 -7.46 -7.41
C ILE A 35 7.27 -7.47 -6.27
N SER A 36 7.37 -8.43 -5.36
CA SER A 36 6.47 -8.48 -4.20
C SER A 36 6.61 -7.25 -3.29
N GLU A 37 7.82 -6.74 -3.10
CA GLU A 37 8.07 -5.51 -2.32
C GLU A 37 7.48 -4.28 -3.02
N LEU A 38 7.73 -4.14 -4.33
CA LEU A 38 7.19 -3.03 -5.12
C LEU A 38 5.66 -3.04 -5.18
N LEU A 39 5.05 -4.23 -5.35
CA LEU A 39 3.60 -4.40 -5.30
C LEU A 39 3.05 -4.02 -3.92
N LYS A 40 3.73 -4.40 -2.84
CA LYS A 40 3.32 -4.01 -1.49
C LYS A 40 3.34 -2.49 -1.32
N ILE A 41 4.38 -1.82 -1.80
CA ILE A 41 4.47 -0.35 -1.76
C ILE A 41 3.32 0.29 -2.54
N SER A 42 3.05 -0.18 -3.75
CA SER A 42 1.93 0.31 -4.57
C SER A 42 0.58 0.14 -3.85
N LEU A 43 0.34 -1.01 -3.22
CA LEU A 43 -0.89 -1.25 -2.45
C LEU A 43 -1.01 -0.32 -1.23
N MET A 44 0.09 -0.04 -0.54
CA MET A 44 0.08 0.91 0.58
C MET A 44 -0.27 2.34 0.12
N MET A 45 0.20 2.74 -1.08
CA MET A 45 -0.15 4.05 -1.63
C MET A 45 -1.64 4.17 -1.94
N GLU A 46 -2.27 3.11 -2.47
CA GLU A 46 -3.72 3.13 -2.71
C GLU A 46 -4.56 3.05 -1.45
N GLU A 47 -4.07 2.36 -0.43
CA GLU A 47 -4.69 2.39 0.90
C GLU A 47 -4.64 3.81 1.50
N ASP A 48 -3.49 4.47 1.44
CA ASP A 48 -3.32 5.83 1.95
C ASP A 48 -4.28 6.81 1.25
N LYS A 49 -4.40 6.70 -0.09
CA LYS A 49 -5.35 7.48 -0.87
C LYS A 49 -6.80 7.24 -0.44
N ALA A 50 -7.17 5.98 -0.21
CA ALA A 50 -8.51 5.64 0.25
C ALA A 50 -8.80 6.22 1.65
N PHE A 51 -7.83 6.15 2.57
CA PHE A 51 -7.97 6.74 3.90
C PHE A 51 -8.02 8.27 3.88
N SER A 52 -7.22 8.92 3.02
CA SER A 52 -7.28 10.36 2.82
C SER A 52 -8.66 10.80 2.33
N LEU A 53 -9.23 10.13 1.32
CA LEU A 53 -10.58 10.43 0.84
C LEU A 53 -11.65 10.27 1.94
N LEU A 54 -11.53 9.22 2.75
CA LEU A 54 -12.44 8.98 3.86
C LEU A 54 -12.30 10.05 4.96
N ALA A 55 -11.08 10.48 5.27
CA ALA A 55 -10.82 11.57 6.20
C ALA A 55 -11.39 12.91 5.70
N ASP A 56 -11.22 13.21 4.41
CA ASP A 56 -11.76 14.41 3.79
C ASP A 56 -13.29 14.44 3.84
N ASN A 57 -13.94 13.30 3.58
CA ASN A 57 -15.39 13.18 3.70
C ASN A 57 -15.86 13.42 5.13
N ARG A 58 -15.17 12.84 6.13
CA ARG A 58 -15.44 13.11 7.55
C ARG A 58 -15.22 14.57 7.93
N LEU A 59 -14.24 15.24 7.33
CA LEU A 59 -13.98 16.66 7.60
C LEU A 59 -15.07 17.56 7.01
N LYS A 60 -15.60 17.21 5.82
CA LYS A 60 -16.71 17.92 5.18
C LYS A 60 -18.00 17.78 5.97
N GLU A 61 -18.27 16.60 6.52
CA GLU A 61 -19.36 16.39 7.45
C GLU A 61 -19.02 17.03 8.79
N LYS A 62 -19.38 18.30 8.98
CA LYS A 62 -19.23 19.01 10.25
C LYS A 62 -20.10 18.35 11.32
N GLY A 63 -19.60 17.28 11.95
CA GLY A 63 -20.18 16.68 13.14
C GLY A 63 -20.21 17.68 14.29
N LYS A 64 -21.04 17.41 15.32
CA LYS A 64 -21.03 18.19 16.57
C LYS A 64 -19.60 18.23 17.12
N LYS A 65 -19.05 19.43 17.29
CA LYS A 65 -17.80 19.63 17.99
C LYS A 65 -18.07 19.42 19.48
N LEU A 66 -17.51 18.37 20.05
CA LEU A 66 -17.59 18.11 21.48
C LEU A 66 -16.38 18.74 22.17
N THR A 67 -16.63 19.42 23.29
CA THR A 67 -15.60 19.98 24.16
C THR A 67 -14.92 18.87 24.97
N HIS A 68 -13.69 19.11 25.43
CA HIS A 68 -12.94 18.13 26.24
C HIS A 68 -13.75 17.69 27.47
N THR A 69 -14.43 18.65 28.13
CA THR A 69 -15.31 18.40 29.28
C THR A 69 -16.51 17.51 28.95
N GLU A 70 -17.05 17.57 27.73
CA GLU A 70 -18.18 16.72 27.30
C GLU A 70 -17.76 15.28 26.98
N VAL A 71 -16.50 15.07 26.57
CA VAL A 71 -15.99 13.74 26.18
C VAL A 71 -15.28 13.04 27.34
N TRP A 72 -14.49 13.77 28.11
CA TRP A 72 -13.55 13.21 29.08
C TRP A 72 -13.89 13.55 30.54
N GLY A 73 -14.85 14.45 30.78
CA GLY A 73 -15.10 15.00 32.11
C GLY A 73 -14.03 16.02 32.51
N LYS A 74 -14.05 16.43 33.78
CA LYS A 74 -13.13 17.44 34.33
C LYS A 74 -11.73 16.89 34.54
#